data_AF-A0A8H6Y154-F1
#
_entry.id   AF-A0A8H6Y154-F1
#
_cell.length_a   1.000
_cell.length_b   1.000
_cell.length_c   1.000
_cell.angle_alpha   90.00
_cell.angle_beta   90.00
_cell.angle_gamma   90.00
#
_symmetry.space_group_name_H-M   'P 1'
#
loop_
_entity.id
_entity.type
_entity.pdbx_description
1 polymer ?
#
loop_
_entity_poly.entity_id
_entity_poly.type
_entity_poly.pdbx_seq_one_letter_code
_entity_poly.pdbx_strand_id
1 'polypeptide(L)'
;MLDALEVDCARLGASDDQILDLDLEHPVSAEKTLAPQQLNSCPKKYPILTLPNEIVSEIFIHVLPVYPRCPSLTGLLSPTSLTHICTKWREIALSTPALWRAIPLPDTDISVERLAHIFDLWLKRSGSCPLSIGLDGECDGMDASDLLASFIPYRWRWEYLKIVISSSHLAALEGGMPLLRHLNLELFSATNDAVISDVPLLRSVVLNDIATWKVTLPWAQVTSLALNRVHLHECVPILQQTPNLVYCELRLFFSDDDLGTDVLTLPCLESLALNDPGHQPLIPYLEAFVTPALHRLRVPERFLGYSPIGTLQSFISKSGSKLQDIRITGDRALPKTFYREAFRSVERLSFSRRYNDWMTCREDSAIESDSDSSGAEE
;
A
#
# COMPACT_ATOMS: atom_id res chain seq x y z
N MET A 1 -25.82 -15.21 1.04
CA MET A 1 -25.40 -15.31 -0.37
C MET A 1 -23.90 -15.10 -0.53
N LEU A 2 -23.24 -14.41 0.41
CA LEU A 2 -21.77 -14.37 0.55
C LEU A 2 -21.21 -15.68 1.14
N ASP A 3 -21.89 -16.29 2.12
CA ASP A 3 -21.40 -17.53 2.79
C ASP A 3 -21.40 -18.79 1.89
N ALA A 4 -22.18 -18.79 0.81
CA ALA A 4 -22.19 -19.90 -0.16
C ALA A 4 -21.01 -19.85 -1.14
N LEU A 5 -20.41 -18.66 -1.36
CA LEU A 5 -19.22 -18.47 -2.17
C LEU A 5 -17.94 -18.86 -1.41
N GLU A 6 -17.93 -18.73 -0.09
CA GLU A 6 -16.79 -19.06 0.76
C GLU A 6 -16.54 -20.57 0.86
N VAL A 7 -17.61 -21.37 0.90
CA VAL A 7 -17.53 -22.84 0.99
C VAL A 7 -17.11 -23.48 -0.34
N ASP A 8 -17.47 -22.87 -1.48
CA ASP A 8 -17.03 -23.34 -2.80
C ASP A 8 -15.57 -22.93 -3.12
N CYS A 9 -15.08 -21.80 -2.61
CA CYS A 9 -13.66 -21.41 -2.70
C CYS A 9 -12.72 -22.42 -2.02
N ALA A 10 -13.12 -22.96 -0.86
CA ALA A 10 -12.33 -23.96 -0.14
C ALA A 10 -12.24 -25.31 -0.87
N ARG A 11 -13.23 -25.65 -1.71
CA ARG A 11 -13.23 -26.89 -2.52
C ARG A 11 -12.45 -26.73 -3.83
N LEU A 12 -12.34 -25.51 -4.37
CA LEU A 12 -11.55 -25.19 -5.55
C LEU A 12 -10.05 -25.07 -5.24
N GLY A 13 -9.67 -24.61 -4.05
CA GLY A 13 -8.26 -24.53 -3.62
C GLY A 13 -7.53 -25.87 -3.57
N ALA A 14 -8.25 -26.99 -3.40
CA ALA A 14 -7.66 -28.34 -3.43
C ALA A 14 -7.36 -28.85 -4.85
N SER A 15 -7.84 -28.18 -5.89
CA SER A 15 -7.55 -28.49 -7.30
C SER A 15 -6.53 -27.52 -7.93
N ASP A 16 -6.12 -26.47 -7.21
CA ASP A 16 -5.30 -25.37 -7.74
C ASP A 16 -3.80 -25.69 -7.88
N ASP A 17 -3.30 -26.74 -7.22
CA ASP A 17 -1.92 -27.19 -7.39
C ASP A 17 -1.62 -27.74 -8.79
N GLN A 18 -2.65 -28.10 -9.58
CA GLN A 18 -2.50 -28.63 -10.95
C GLN A 18 -2.76 -27.58 -12.04
N ILE A 19 -3.19 -26.35 -11.71
CA ILE A 19 -3.70 -25.40 -12.71
C ILE A 19 -2.59 -24.58 -13.41
N LEU A 20 -1.37 -24.63 -12.91
CA LEU A 20 -0.21 -23.95 -13.51
C LEU A 20 0.74 -24.88 -14.29
N ASP A 21 0.46 -26.18 -14.37
CA ASP A 21 1.26 -27.17 -15.11
C ASP A 21 0.75 -27.46 -16.54
N LEU A 22 -0.29 -26.76 -17.02
CA LEU A 22 -0.91 -27.05 -18.31
C LEU A 22 -0.37 -26.27 -19.52
N ASP A 23 0.77 -25.61 -19.41
CA ASP A 23 1.49 -25.02 -20.57
C ASP A 23 2.67 -25.92 -21.04
N LEU A 24 2.54 -27.25 -20.89
CA LEU A 24 3.38 -28.23 -21.59
C LEU A 24 2.69 -28.72 -22.86
N GLU A 25 3.31 -28.45 -23.99
CA GLU A 25 2.90 -28.88 -25.34
C GLU A 25 2.51 -30.37 -25.38
N HIS A 26 1.25 -30.72 -25.69
CA HIS A 26 0.90 -31.98 -26.36
C HIS A 26 -0.45 -31.90 -27.11
N PRO A 27 -0.60 -32.64 -28.22
CA PRO A 27 -1.67 -32.44 -29.20
C PRO A 27 -3.00 -33.10 -28.81
N VAL A 28 -4.09 -32.44 -29.18
CA VAL A 28 -5.48 -32.87 -29.02
C VAL A 28 -5.72 -34.20 -29.75
N SER A 29 -6.04 -35.26 -29.01
CA SER A 29 -6.54 -36.51 -29.56
C SER A 29 -8.07 -36.44 -29.75
N ALA A 30 -8.50 -36.90 -30.92
CA ALA A 30 -9.86 -36.83 -31.42
C ALA A 30 -10.84 -37.76 -30.68
N GLU A 31 -12.04 -37.26 -30.36
CA GLU A 31 -13.21 -38.10 -30.08
C GLU A 31 -14.40 -37.76 -30.97
N LYS A 32 -15.11 -38.84 -31.33
CA LYS A 32 -16.03 -38.98 -32.45
C LYS A 32 -17.43 -38.40 -32.19
N THR A 33 -17.92 -37.73 -33.23
CA THR A 33 -19.28 -37.67 -33.81
C THR A 33 -20.46 -38.27 -33.02
N LEU A 34 -21.44 -37.41 -32.69
CA LEU A 34 -22.88 -37.76 -32.74
C LEU A 34 -23.73 -36.53 -33.15
N ALA A 35 -24.79 -36.80 -33.92
CA ALA A 35 -25.53 -35.91 -34.84
C ALA A 35 -26.46 -34.85 -34.19
N PRO A 36 -26.92 -33.82 -34.94
CA PRO A 36 -27.60 -32.65 -34.38
C PRO A 36 -29.11 -32.87 -34.26
N GLN A 37 -29.67 -32.67 -33.05
CA GLN A 37 -31.11 -32.47 -32.86
C GLN A 37 -31.41 -30.97 -32.87
N GLN A 38 -32.34 -30.60 -33.75
CA GLN A 38 -32.80 -29.23 -33.95
C GLN A 38 -33.47 -28.66 -32.68
N LEU A 39 -32.92 -27.58 -32.13
CA LEU A 39 -33.67 -26.67 -31.27
C LEU A 39 -34.02 -25.41 -32.05
N ASN A 40 -35.26 -25.33 -32.51
CA ASN A 40 -35.92 -24.06 -32.78
C ASN A 40 -36.24 -23.40 -31.44
N SER A 41 -35.36 -22.51 -30.98
CA SER A 41 -35.68 -21.51 -29.95
C SER A 41 -34.94 -20.22 -30.28
N CYS A 42 -35.68 -19.13 -30.45
CA CYS A 42 -35.15 -17.82 -30.77
C CYS A 42 -34.14 -17.38 -29.69
N PRO A 43 -32.83 -17.22 -29.97
CA PRO A 43 -31.92 -16.75 -28.95
C PRO A 43 -31.92 -15.22 -28.99
N LYS A 44 -32.83 -14.58 -28.25
CA LYS A 44 -32.45 -13.30 -27.64
C LYS A 44 -31.43 -13.60 -26.55
N LYS A 45 -30.19 -13.81 -26.98
CA LYS A 45 -29.02 -13.82 -26.12
C LYS A 45 -28.24 -12.58 -26.52
N TYR A 46 -28.00 -11.68 -25.58
CA TYR A 46 -26.88 -10.75 -25.69
C TYR A 46 -25.70 -11.44 -24.98
N PRO A 47 -25.06 -12.46 -25.60
CA PRO A 47 -23.94 -13.09 -24.94
C PRO A 47 -22.85 -12.02 -24.77
N ILE A 48 -22.15 -12.05 -23.65
CA ILE A 48 -20.93 -11.26 -23.43
C ILE A 48 -19.93 -11.37 -24.60
N LEU A 49 -20.01 -12.48 -25.35
CA LEU A 49 -19.26 -12.75 -26.58
C LEU A 49 -19.69 -11.91 -27.81
N THR A 50 -20.81 -11.19 -27.77
CA THR A 50 -21.24 -10.25 -28.83
C THR A 50 -20.77 -8.83 -28.60
N LEU A 51 -20.23 -8.53 -27.42
CA LEU A 51 -19.63 -7.24 -27.15
C LEU A 51 -18.36 -7.05 -28.00
N PRO A 52 -18.06 -5.81 -28.42
CA PRO A 52 -16.75 -5.45 -28.96
C PRO A 52 -15.65 -5.82 -27.97
N ASN A 53 -14.48 -6.19 -28.49
CA ASN A 53 -13.37 -6.63 -27.65
C ASN A 53 -12.96 -5.55 -26.65
N GLU A 54 -13.04 -4.27 -27.04
CA GLU A 54 -12.71 -3.12 -26.21
C GLU A 54 -13.61 -3.06 -24.97
N ILE A 55 -14.91 -3.33 -25.12
CA ILE A 55 -15.85 -3.33 -23.98
C ILE A 55 -15.56 -4.51 -23.05
N VAL A 56 -15.21 -5.67 -23.59
CA VAL A 56 -14.84 -6.83 -22.79
C VAL A 56 -13.53 -6.57 -22.04
N SER A 57 -12.54 -5.93 -22.67
CA SER A 57 -11.30 -5.49 -22.02
C SER A 57 -11.56 -4.54 -20.86
N GLU A 58 -12.44 -3.55 -21.03
CA GLU A 58 -12.82 -2.63 -19.95
C GLU A 58 -13.52 -3.37 -18.79
N ILE A 59 -14.43 -4.31 -19.11
CA ILE A 59 -15.05 -5.17 -18.09
C ILE A 59 -13.97 -5.95 -17.32
N PHE A 60 -13.00 -6.53 -18.01
CA PHE A 60 -11.91 -7.29 -17.38
C PHE A 60 -11.08 -6.42 -16.44
N ILE A 61 -10.76 -5.18 -16.85
CA ILE A 61 -10.01 -4.23 -16.01
C ILE A 61 -10.78 -3.91 -14.73
N HIS A 62 -12.10 -3.75 -14.82
CA HIS A 62 -12.95 -3.45 -13.67
C HIS A 62 -13.21 -4.63 -12.73
N VAL A 63 -12.95 -5.87 -13.16
CA VAL A 63 -13.03 -7.05 -12.28
C VAL A 63 -11.81 -7.14 -11.35
N LEU A 64 -10.66 -6.60 -11.78
CA LEU A 64 -9.42 -6.61 -10.99
C LEU A 64 -9.40 -5.46 -9.97
N PRO A 65 -8.52 -5.53 -8.94
CA PRO A 65 -8.29 -4.41 -8.05
C PRO A 65 -7.91 -3.15 -8.82
N VAL A 66 -8.43 -2.02 -8.38
CA VAL A 66 -8.13 -0.72 -8.99
C VAL A 66 -6.62 -0.46 -8.94
N TYR A 67 -6.01 -0.29 -10.10
CA TYR A 67 -4.59 0.08 -10.25
C TYR A 67 -4.27 1.30 -9.36
N PRO A 68 -3.15 1.30 -8.60
CA PRO A 68 -1.98 0.43 -8.72
C PRO A 68 -2.01 -0.86 -7.87
N ARG A 69 -3.14 -1.20 -7.24
CA ARG A 69 -3.21 -2.42 -6.42
C ARG A 69 -2.97 -3.66 -7.29
N CYS A 70 -2.09 -4.54 -6.82
CA CYS A 70 -1.81 -5.78 -7.51
C CYS A 70 -2.97 -6.78 -7.30
N PRO A 71 -3.44 -7.47 -8.36
CA PRO A 71 -4.33 -8.62 -8.21
C PRO A 71 -3.61 -9.76 -7.51
N SER A 72 -4.32 -10.83 -7.14
CA SER A 72 -3.69 -12.09 -6.75
C SER A 72 -3.00 -12.74 -7.96
N LEU A 73 -1.93 -13.51 -7.76
CA LEU A 73 -1.30 -14.26 -8.87
C LEU A 73 -2.26 -15.30 -9.48
N THR A 74 -3.04 -15.96 -8.64
CA THR A 74 -3.99 -17.03 -8.99
C THR A 74 -5.38 -16.74 -8.42
N GLY A 75 -6.36 -17.55 -8.81
CA GLY A 75 -7.74 -17.44 -8.32
C GLY A 75 -8.61 -16.42 -9.07
N LEU A 76 -9.82 -16.21 -8.54
CA LEU A 76 -10.94 -15.52 -9.21
C LEU A 76 -10.66 -14.05 -9.56
N LEU A 77 -9.75 -13.41 -8.83
CA LEU A 77 -9.37 -12.00 -9.04
C LEU A 77 -7.98 -11.84 -9.70
N SER A 78 -7.48 -12.90 -10.34
CA SER A 78 -6.27 -12.85 -11.16
C SER A 78 -6.59 -12.63 -12.64
N PRO A 79 -5.81 -11.83 -13.38
CA PRO A 79 -5.93 -11.74 -14.84
C PRO A 79 -5.74 -13.10 -15.53
N THR A 80 -5.04 -14.06 -14.91
CA THR A 80 -4.88 -15.41 -15.47
C THR A 80 -6.21 -16.16 -15.54
N SER A 81 -7.10 -16.01 -14.56
CA SER A 81 -8.42 -16.68 -14.54
C SER A 81 -9.27 -16.34 -15.76
N LEU A 82 -9.18 -15.10 -16.25
CA LEU A 82 -9.89 -14.63 -17.45
C LEU A 82 -9.44 -15.38 -18.71
N THR A 83 -8.22 -15.92 -18.71
CA THR A 83 -7.66 -16.69 -19.83
C THR A 83 -8.17 -18.13 -19.91
N HIS A 84 -8.80 -18.63 -18.85
CA HIS A 84 -9.28 -20.02 -18.76
C HIS A 84 -10.78 -20.19 -19.03
N ILE A 85 -11.54 -19.10 -19.25
CA ILE A 85 -13.00 -19.16 -19.40
C ILE A 85 -13.41 -19.68 -20.80
N CYS A 86 -12.93 -19.05 -21.87
CA CYS A 86 -13.12 -19.52 -23.25
C CYS A 86 -12.02 -18.95 -24.16
N THR A 87 -11.92 -19.47 -25.38
CA THR A 87 -10.90 -19.04 -26.36
C THR A 87 -10.95 -17.54 -26.66
N LYS A 88 -12.14 -16.98 -26.89
CA LYS A 88 -12.30 -15.53 -27.13
C LYS A 88 -11.84 -14.69 -25.94
N TRP A 89 -12.14 -15.09 -24.72
CA TRP A 89 -11.71 -14.36 -23.52
C TRP A 89 -10.21 -14.44 -23.31
N ARG A 90 -9.62 -15.61 -23.60
CA ARG A 90 -8.16 -15.79 -23.61
C ARG A 90 -7.51 -14.82 -24.58
N GLU A 91 -7.97 -14.75 -25.82
CA GLU A 91 -7.43 -13.82 -26.82
C GLU A 91 -7.55 -12.36 -26.37
N ILE A 92 -8.71 -11.95 -25.85
CA ILE A 92 -8.93 -10.58 -25.37
C ILE A 92 -8.03 -10.26 -24.16
N ALA A 93 -7.97 -11.15 -23.17
CA ALA A 93 -7.16 -10.94 -21.97
C ALA A 93 -5.66 -10.87 -22.31
N LEU A 94 -5.16 -11.77 -23.17
CA LEU A 94 -3.76 -11.78 -23.61
C LEU A 94 -3.40 -10.55 -24.46
N SER A 95 -4.36 -10.00 -25.21
CA SER A 95 -4.18 -8.79 -26.03
C SER A 95 -4.49 -7.48 -25.29
N THR A 96 -4.76 -7.52 -23.97
CA THR A 96 -5.04 -6.34 -23.15
C THR A 96 -3.91 -6.11 -22.13
N PRO A 97 -2.86 -5.33 -22.47
CA PRO A 97 -1.68 -5.15 -21.61
C PRO A 97 -1.99 -4.58 -20.22
N ALA A 98 -3.03 -3.75 -20.10
CA ALA A 98 -3.43 -3.13 -18.85
C ALA A 98 -3.83 -4.14 -17.76
N LEU A 99 -4.22 -5.37 -18.10
CA LEU A 99 -4.53 -6.42 -17.13
C LEU A 99 -3.28 -6.97 -16.43
N TRP A 100 -2.12 -6.83 -17.05
CA TRP A 100 -0.87 -7.47 -16.63
C TRP A 100 0.12 -6.47 -16.02
N ARG A 101 -0.25 -5.18 -15.92
CA ARG A 101 0.65 -4.08 -15.53
C ARG A 101 0.88 -3.94 -14.02
N ALA A 102 0.13 -4.66 -13.18
CA ALA A 102 0.32 -4.69 -11.73
C ALA A 102 0.69 -6.11 -11.34
N ILE A 103 1.91 -6.32 -10.84
CA ILE A 103 2.48 -7.64 -10.63
C ILE A 103 2.72 -7.82 -9.12
N PRO A 104 1.96 -8.70 -8.45
CA PRO A 104 2.27 -9.09 -7.07
C PRO A 104 3.46 -10.06 -7.09
N LEU A 105 4.27 -10.01 -6.06
CA LEU A 105 5.28 -11.01 -5.75
C LEU A 105 4.93 -11.49 -4.34
N PRO A 106 4.26 -12.66 -4.24
CA PRO A 106 3.65 -13.12 -3.01
C PRO A 106 4.68 -13.73 -2.04
N ASP A 107 4.29 -13.70 -0.77
CA ASP A 107 4.99 -14.23 0.40
C ASP A 107 4.96 -15.78 0.52
N THR A 108 4.77 -16.50 -0.60
CA THR A 108 4.32 -17.90 -0.58
C THR A 108 5.38 -18.93 -0.96
N ASP A 109 5.12 -20.21 -0.64
CA ASP A 109 5.85 -21.46 -0.97
C ASP A 109 6.12 -21.72 -2.49
N ILE A 110 6.00 -20.71 -3.34
CA ILE A 110 6.30 -20.79 -4.78
C ILE A 110 7.82 -20.72 -4.95
N SER A 111 8.39 -21.67 -5.71
CA SER A 111 9.83 -21.64 -6.01
C SER A 111 10.23 -20.38 -6.77
N VAL A 112 11.45 -19.90 -6.56
CA VAL A 112 11.98 -18.68 -7.20
C VAL A 112 11.91 -18.77 -8.73
N GLU A 113 12.18 -19.95 -9.29
CA GLU A 113 12.16 -20.18 -10.74
C GLU A 113 10.75 -20.01 -11.31
N ARG A 114 9.75 -20.56 -10.61
CA ARG A 114 8.34 -20.43 -11.01
C ARG A 114 7.87 -18.99 -10.89
N LEU A 115 8.28 -18.30 -9.83
CA LEU A 115 7.95 -16.90 -9.63
C LEU A 115 8.57 -16.00 -10.71
N ALA A 116 9.85 -16.20 -11.02
CA ALA A 116 10.55 -15.50 -12.09
C ALA A 116 9.91 -15.76 -13.46
N HIS A 117 9.46 -16.99 -13.73
CA HIS A 117 8.74 -17.33 -14.94
C HIS A 117 7.38 -16.61 -15.05
N ILE A 118 6.58 -16.62 -13.98
CA ILE A 118 5.30 -15.89 -13.91
C ILE A 118 5.55 -14.39 -14.12
N PHE A 119 6.58 -13.85 -13.49
CA PHE A 119 6.94 -12.46 -13.62
C PHE A 119 7.30 -12.08 -15.06
N ASP A 120 8.16 -12.85 -15.73
CA ASP A 120 8.52 -12.65 -17.13
C ASP A 120 7.29 -12.73 -18.05
N LEU A 121 6.36 -13.65 -17.78
CA LEU A 121 5.11 -13.76 -18.53
C LEU A 121 4.24 -12.50 -18.41
N TRP A 122 4.08 -11.96 -17.20
CA TRP A 122 3.30 -10.75 -16.96
C TRP A 122 3.99 -9.51 -17.52
N LEU A 123 5.33 -9.44 -17.43
CA LEU A 123 6.12 -8.39 -18.07
C LEU A 123 5.94 -8.36 -19.60
N LYS A 124 5.99 -9.53 -20.25
CA LYS A 124 5.78 -9.65 -21.70
C LYS A 124 4.38 -9.22 -22.09
N ARG A 125 3.36 -9.66 -21.34
CA ARG A 125 1.95 -9.33 -21.62
C ARG A 125 1.60 -7.87 -21.34
N SER A 126 2.25 -7.24 -20.36
CA SER A 126 2.05 -5.82 -20.03
C SER A 126 2.65 -4.85 -21.05
N GLY A 127 3.42 -5.34 -22.03
CA GLY A 127 3.88 -4.55 -23.18
C GLY A 127 4.69 -3.31 -22.77
N SER A 128 4.17 -2.11 -23.08
CA SER A 128 4.80 -0.83 -22.71
C SER A 128 4.10 -0.11 -21.55
N CYS A 129 3.12 -0.74 -20.90
CA CYS A 129 2.39 -0.11 -19.80
C CYS A 129 3.33 0.20 -18.63
N PRO A 130 3.10 1.32 -17.90
CA PRO A 130 3.78 1.57 -16.65
C PRO A 130 3.40 0.51 -15.60
N LEU A 131 4.37 0.09 -14.80
CA LEU A 131 4.26 -1.06 -13.92
C LEU A 131 4.00 -0.67 -12.47
N SER A 132 3.14 -1.44 -11.81
CA SER A 132 3.09 -1.52 -10.35
C SER A 132 3.71 -2.86 -9.95
N ILE A 133 4.78 -2.85 -9.15
CA ILE A 133 5.45 -4.05 -8.67
C ILE A 133 5.37 -4.02 -7.15
N GLY A 134 4.86 -5.09 -6.56
CA GLY A 134 4.81 -5.24 -5.11
C GLY A 134 5.46 -6.55 -4.69
N LEU A 135 6.58 -6.48 -3.97
CA LEU A 135 7.17 -7.59 -3.25
C LEU A 135 6.70 -7.50 -1.80
N ASP A 136 5.76 -8.37 -1.46
CA ASP A 136 5.23 -8.49 -0.12
C ASP A 136 5.77 -9.81 0.44
N GLY A 137 6.68 -9.74 1.41
CA GLY A 137 7.19 -10.92 2.12
C GLY A 137 8.62 -10.77 2.63
N GLU A 138 8.90 -11.42 3.76
CA GLU A 138 10.28 -11.72 4.14
C GLU A 138 10.76 -12.82 3.19
N CYS A 139 11.57 -12.47 2.19
CA CYS A 139 12.30 -13.45 1.40
C CYS A 139 13.39 -14.13 2.26
N ASP A 140 13.01 -14.76 3.37
CA ASP A 140 13.95 -15.40 4.28
C ASP A 140 14.47 -16.68 3.61
N GLY A 141 15.73 -16.63 3.19
CA GLY A 141 16.41 -17.74 2.51
C GLY A 141 16.28 -17.80 0.98
N MET A 142 15.52 -16.91 0.33
CA MET A 142 15.56 -16.78 -1.13
C MET A 142 16.69 -15.83 -1.56
N ASP A 143 17.50 -16.23 -2.54
CA ASP A 143 18.41 -15.29 -3.19
C ASP A 143 17.59 -14.34 -4.06
N ALA A 144 17.12 -13.24 -3.46
CA ALA A 144 16.36 -12.19 -4.12
C ALA A 144 17.11 -11.59 -5.33
N SER A 145 18.41 -11.85 -5.47
CA SER A 145 19.24 -11.43 -6.60
C SER A 145 18.66 -11.88 -7.95
N ASP A 146 18.25 -13.14 -8.07
CA ASP A 146 17.75 -13.68 -9.34
C ASP A 146 16.41 -13.05 -9.71
N LEU A 147 15.54 -12.86 -8.71
CA LEU A 147 14.27 -12.18 -8.90
C LEU A 147 14.48 -10.72 -9.29
N LEU A 148 15.33 -9.97 -8.57
CA LEU A 148 15.70 -8.59 -8.90
C LEU A 148 16.27 -8.48 -10.31
N ALA A 149 17.18 -9.38 -10.69
CA ALA A 149 17.78 -9.42 -12.03
C ALA A 149 16.75 -9.58 -13.14
N SER A 150 15.63 -10.28 -12.88
CA SER A 150 14.56 -10.46 -13.87
C SER A 150 13.82 -9.16 -14.21
N PHE A 151 13.75 -8.20 -13.28
CA PHE A 151 12.87 -7.04 -13.40
C PHE A 151 13.54 -5.68 -13.40
N ILE A 152 14.78 -5.57 -12.88
CA ILE A 152 15.63 -4.37 -12.99
C ILE A 152 15.75 -3.83 -14.42
N PRO A 153 15.89 -4.67 -15.48
CA PRO A 153 15.96 -4.19 -16.87
C PRO A 153 14.74 -3.35 -17.31
N TYR A 154 13.61 -3.49 -16.62
CA TYR A 154 12.35 -2.80 -16.92
C TYR A 154 12.08 -1.59 -16.04
N ARG A 155 13.06 -1.13 -15.24
CA ARG A 155 12.91 -0.01 -14.28
C ARG A 155 12.42 1.31 -14.88
N TRP A 156 12.64 1.52 -16.18
CA TRP A 156 12.13 2.68 -16.91
C TRP A 156 10.59 2.71 -17.00
N ARG A 157 9.92 1.58 -16.74
CA ARG A 157 8.45 1.45 -16.72
C ARG A 157 7.87 1.55 -15.31
N TRP A 158 8.66 1.52 -14.25
CA TRP A 158 8.11 1.45 -12.89
C TRP A 158 7.42 2.76 -12.53
N GLU A 159 6.15 2.66 -12.15
CA GLU A 159 5.33 3.79 -11.67
C GLU A 159 5.08 3.66 -10.16
N TYR A 160 4.87 2.44 -9.68
CA TYR A 160 4.72 2.11 -8.26
C TYR A 160 5.62 0.92 -7.93
N LEU A 161 6.48 1.09 -6.93
CA LEU A 161 7.36 0.04 -6.44
C LEU A 161 7.14 -0.11 -4.94
N LYS A 162 6.73 -1.29 -4.52
CA LYS A 162 6.83 -1.76 -3.14
C LYS A 162 7.81 -2.91 -3.12
N ILE A 163 8.87 -2.78 -2.34
CA ILE A 163 9.93 -3.77 -2.29
C ILE A 163 10.50 -3.94 -0.90
N VAL A 164 10.67 -5.20 -0.54
CA VAL A 164 11.29 -5.64 0.70
C VAL A 164 12.59 -6.36 0.33
N ILE A 165 13.74 -5.83 0.71
CA ILE A 165 15.06 -6.38 0.33
C ILE A 165 16.08 -6.29 1.45
N SER A 166 17.06 -7.19 1.43
CA SER A 166 18.29 -7.03 2.21
C SER A 166 19.06 -5.79 1.77
N SER A 167 19.73 -5.11 2.70
CA SER A 167 20.64 -3.99 2.42
C SER A 167 21.78 -4.35 1.45
N SER A 168 22.14 -5.64 1.33
CA SER A 168 23.09 -6.12 0.31
C SER A 168 22.63 -5.89 -1.13
N HIS A 169 21.32 -5.82 -1.37
CA HIS A 169 20.74 -5.67 -2.70
C HIS A 169 20.31 -4.24 -3.03
N LEU A 170 20.51 -3.30 -2.10
CA LEU A 170 20.07 -1.91 -2.29
C LEU A 170 20.77 -1.24 -3.49
N ALA A 171 22.05 -1.58 -3.73
CA ALA A 171 22.80 -1.12 -4.89
C ALA A 171 22.18 -1.55 -6.24
N ALA A 172 21.41 -2.64 -6.26
CA ALA A 172 20.74 -3.11 -7.48
C ALA A 172 19.62 -2.16 -7.94
N LEU A 173 19.11 -1.31 -7.03
CA LEU A 173 18.14 -0.27 -7.33
C LEU A 173 18.78 1.03 -7.84
N GLU A 174 20.11 1.12 -7.94
CA GLU A 174 20.77 2.32 -8.42
C GLU A 174 20.50 2.58 -9.91
N GLY A 175 19.98 3.77 -10.21
CA GLY A 175 19.82 4.31 -11.56
C GLY A 175 18.43 4.88 -11.81
N GLY A 176 18.23 5.43 -13.02
CA GLY A 176 17.04 6.21 -13.36
C GLY A 176 15.76 5.39 -13.42
N MET A 177 14.73 5.88 -12.70
CA MET A 177 13.35 5.38 -12.74
C MET A 177 12.43 6.56 -13.12
N PRO A 178 12.39 6.95 -14.40
CA PRO A 178 11.78 8.20 -14.85
C PRO A 178 10.27 8.30 -14.59
N LEU A 179 9.57 7.17 -14.49
CA LEU A 179 8.12 7.12 -14.28
C LEU A 179 7.72 6.91 -12.81
N LEU A 180 8.67 6.72 -11.90
CA LEU A 180 8.38 6.32 -10.52
C LEU A 180 7.67 7.45 -9.77
N ARG A 181 6.47 7.15 -9.26
CA ARG A 181 5.63 8.07 -8.49
C ARG A 181 5.54 7.71 -7.01
N HIS A 182 5.57 6.41 -6.73
CA HIS A 182 5.48 5.86 -5.38
C HIS A 182 6.60 4.83 -5.15
N LEU A 183 7.35 5.03 -4.07
CA LEU A 183 8.37 4.12 -3.59
C LEU A 183 8.03 3.69 -2.16
N ASN A 184 7.83 2.40 -1.94
CA ASN A 184 7.78 1.80 -0.63
C ASN A 184 8.95 0.82 -0.52
N LEU A 185 9.89 1.11 0.36
CA LEU A 185 11.11 0.34 0.51
C LEU A 185 11.26 -0.07 1.98
N GLU A 186 11.42 -1.37 2.20
CA GLU A 186 11.63 -2.00 3.49
C GLU A 186 12.96 -2.75 3.46
N LEU A 187 13.83 -2.46 4.43
CA LEU A 187 15.15 -3.08 4.52
C LEU A 187 15.23 -3.95 5.77
N PHE A 188 15.72 -5.17 5.57
CA PHE A 188 16.15 -6.02 6.67
C PHE A 188 17.68 -6.10 6.66
N SER A 189 18.30 -5.99 7.84
CA SER A 189 19.75 -5.90 8.07
C SER A 189 20.39 -4.52 7.83
N ALA A 190 21.29 -4.14 8.74
CA ALA A 190 22.03 -2.89 8.70
C ALA A 190 23.24 -2.97 7.75
N THR A 191 23.59 -1.82 7.18
CA THR A 191 24.80 -1.50 6.39
C THR A 191 24.65 -1.68 4.89
N ASN A 192 24.27 -0.59 4.19
CA ASN A 192 24.84 -0.13 2.92
C ASN A 192 24.21 1.21 2.51
N ASP A 193 24.99 2.07 1.88
CA ASP A 193 24.52 3.33 1.28
C ASP A 193 24.05 3.05 -0.17
N ALA A 194 23.00 3.73 -0.66
CA ALA A 194 22.63 3.68 -2.08
C ALA A 194 22.08 4.99 -2.61
N VAL A 195 22.36 5.26 -3.88
CA VAL A 195 21.94 6.49 -4.55
C VAL A 195 20.88 6.18 -5.60
N ILE A 196 19.62 6.40 -5.24
CA ILE A 196 18.51 6.37 -6.19
C ILE A 196 18.42 7.75 -6.86
N SER A 197 19.09 7.87 -8.00
CA SER A 197 19.15 9.09 -8.80
C SER A 197 18.17 9.04 -9.98
N ASP A 198 17.75 10.21 -10.46
CA ASP A 198 16.87 10.35 -11.65
C ASP A 198 15.48 9.71 -11.50
N VAL A 199 14.72 10.22 -10.52
CA VAL A 199 13.31 9.88 -10.25
C VAL A 199 12.41 11.14 -10.24
N PRO A 200 12.28 11.87 -11.36
CA PRO A 200 11.70 13.22 -11.41
C PRO A 200 10.19 13.29 -11.11
N LEU A 201 9.49 12.16 -11.12
CA LEU A 201 8.05 12.09 -10.86
C LEU A 201 7.70 11.58 -9.45
N LEU A 202 8.69 11.36 -8.59
CA LEU A 202 8.49 10.78 -7.27
C LEU A 202 7.70 11.75 -6.38
N ARG A 203 6.55 11.30 -5.89
CA ARG A 203 5.64 12.08 -5.02
C ARG A 203 5.41 11.45 -3.67
N SER A 204 5.48 10.12 -3.59
CA SER A 204 5.14 9.38 -2.39
C SER A 204 6.26 8.41 -2.03
N VAL A 205 6.72 8.50 -0.79
CA VAL A 205 7.83 7.70 -0.27
C VAL A 205 7.41 7.07 1.06
N VAL A 206 7.60 5.76 1.19
CA VAL A 206 7.39 5.00 2.42
C VAL A 206 8.70 4.28 2.72
N LEU A 207 9.33 4.61 3.84
CA LEU A 207 10.57 3.97 4.28
C LEU A 207 10.37 3.30 5.62
N ASN A 208 10.92 2.10 5.77
CA ASN A 208 10.94 1.37 7.03
C ASN A 208 12.40 1.23 7.51
N ASP A 209 12.62 1.33 8.82
CA ASP A 209 13.91 1.05 9.47
C ASP A 209 15.06 2.00 9.01
N ILE A 210 14.78 3.31 8.96
CA ILE A 210 15.66 4.37 8.41
C ILE A 210 16.99 4.53 9.15
N ALA A 211 17.10 4.07 10.40
CA ALA A 211 18.35 4.06 11.15
C ALA A 211 19.53 3.44 10.36
N THR A 212 19.23 2.58 9.39
CA THR A 212 20.20 1.90 8.52
C THR A 212 20.47 2.60 7.18
N TRP A 213 19.85 3.76 6.91
CA TRP A 213 19.75 4.34 5.57
C TRP A 213 20.57 5.62 5.39
N LYS A 214 21.23 5.71 4.23
CA LYS A 214 21.58 6.99 3.59
C LYS A 214 21.09 7.00 2.15
N VAL A 215 19.78 6.88 1.94
CA VAL A 215 19.22 7.00 0.58
C VAL A 215 19.12 8.48 0.22
N THR A 216 19.77 8.85 -0.87
CA THR A 216 19.64 10.19 -1.45
C THR A 216 18.48 10.18 -2.44
N LEU A 217 17.35 10.79 -2.07
CA LEU A 217 16.19 10.99 -2.94
C LEU A 217 16.01 12.49 -3.24
N PRO A 218 15.33 12.85 -4.34
CA PRO A 218 14.89 14.23 -4.58
C PRO A 218 13.74 14.61 -3.62
N TRP A 219 14.07 14.82 -2.34
CA TRP A 219 13.10 15.12 -1.28
C TRP A 219 12.22 16.35 -1.56
N ALA A 220 12.75 17.34 -2.29
CA ALA A 220 12.07 18.60 -2.57
C ALA A 220 10.72 18.46 -3.32
N GLN A 221 10.54 17.40 -4.10
CA GLN A 221 9.31 17.14 -4.89
C GLN A 221 8.33 16.19 -4.21
N VAL A 222 8.72 15.57 -3.09
CA VAL A 222 7.91 14.61 -2.33
C VAL A 222 6.78 15.35 -1.62
N THR A 223 5.56 14.86 -1.78
CA THR A 223 4.33 15.43 -1.18
C THR A 223 3.74 14.52 -0.11
N SER A 224 4.08 13.23 -0.12
CA SER A 224 3.62 12.25 0.86
C SER A 224 4.81 11.44 1.37
N LEU A 225 5.03 11.47 2.68
CA LEU A 225 6.11 10.73 3.33
C LEU A 225 5.53 9.86 4.45
N ALA A 226 5.94 8.60 4.52
CA ALA A 226 5.69 7.74 5.67
C ALA A 226 7.02 7.13 6.12
N LEU A 227 7.37 7.32 7.39
CA LEU A 227 8.57 6.79 7.99
C LEU A 227 8.16 5.86 9.13
N ASN A 228 8.55 4.60 9.02
CA ASN A 228 8.17 3.56 9.98
C ASN A 228 9.41 3.06 10.70
N ARG A 229 9.25 2.74 12.00
CA ARG A 229 10.32 2.20 12.83
C ARG A 229 11.54 3.13 12.90
N VAL A 230 11.28 4.38 13.28
CA VAL A 230 12.28 5.47 13.26
C VAL A 230 12.30 6.25 14.55
N HIS A 231 13.41 6.91 14.86
CA HIS A 231 13.49 7.92 15.91
C HIS A 231 13.25 9.32 15.34
N LEU A 232 12.80 10.27 16.18
CA LEU A 232 12.48 11.61 15.68
C LEU A 232 13.72 12.32 15.14
N HIS A 233 14.86 12.23 15.84
CA HIS A 233 16.11 12.87 15.42
C HIS A 233 16.61 12.38 14.06
N GLU A 234 16.33 11.13 13.68
CA GLU A 234 16.68 10.55 12.37
C GLU A 234 15.80 11.08 11.24
N CYS A 235 14.56 11.45 11.56
CA CYS A 235 13.60 11.99 10.59
C CYS A 235 13.90 13.44 10.23
N VAL A 236 14.49 14.22 11.17
CA VAL A 236 14.71 15.67 11.04
C VAL A 236 15.44 16.06 9.75
N PRO A 237 16.57 15.45 9.37
CA PRO A 237 17.28 15.83 8.15
C PRO A 237 16.47 15.57 6.88
N ILE A 238 15.64 14.53 6.86
CA ILE A 238 14.76 14.21 5.73
C ILE A 238 13.63 15.23 5.66
N LEU A 239 12.97 15.49 6.80
CA LEU A 239 11.86 16.42 6.89
C LEU A 239 12.26 17.85 6.49
N GLN A 240 13.46 18.31 6.87
CA GLN A 240 14.01 19.60 6.45
C GLN A 240 14.21 19.72 4.93
N GLN A 241 14.40 18.61 4.23
CA GLN A 241 14.57 18.57 2.78
C GLN A 241 13.24 18.40 2.02
N THR A 242 12.10 18.39 2.72
CA THR A 242 10.75 18.19 2.15
C THR A 242 9.84 19.43 2.28
N PRO A 243 10.16 20.57 1.64
CA PRO A 243 9.38 21.81 1.77
C PRO A 243 7.95 21.72 1.22
N ASN A 244 7.69 20.80 0.28
CA ASN A 244 6.39 20.62 -0.37
C ASN A 244 5.57 19.46 0.23
N LEU A 245 5.91 19.02 1.44
CA LEU A 245 5.23 17.92 2.10
C LEU A 245 3.80 18.32 2.48
N VAL A 246 2.82 17.55 2.00
CA VAL A 246 1.38 17.74 2.27
C VAL A 246 0.89 16.69 3.28
N TYR A 247 1.43 15.48 3.20
CA TYR A 247 1.10 14.36 4.07
C TYR A 247 2.35 13.78 4.72
N CYS A 248 2.34 13.59 6.03
CA CYS A 248 3.41 12.94 6.79
C CYS A 248 2.85 11.91 7.77
N GLU A 249 3.36 10.68 7.73
CA GLU A 249 3.17 9.68 8.76
C GLU A 249 4.50 9.30 9.40
N LEU A 250 4.56 9.29 10.73
CA LEU A 250 5.73 8.84 11.48
C LEU A 250 5.30 7.77 12.49
N ARG A 251 5.88 6.56 12.41
CA ARG A 251 5.80 5.55 13.47
C ARG A 251 7.09 5.61 14.27
N LEU A 252 7.01 6.31 15.40
CA LEU A 252 8.18 6.70 16.18
C LEU A 252 8.49 5.66 17.27
N PHE A 253 9.77 5.31 17.41
CA PHE A 253 10.33 4.66 18.58
C PHE A 253 11.02 5.68 19.49
N PHE A 254 11.18 5.30 20.75
CA PHE A 254 11.70 6.18 21.78
C PHE A 254 13.21 6.18 21.69
N SER A 255 13.80 7.36 21.65
CA SER A 255 15.21 7.55 21.98
C SER A 255 15.36 8.72 22.95
N ASP A 256 16.31 8.60 23.87
CA ASP A 256 16.74 9.71 24.73
C ASP A 256 17.24 10.90 23.90
N ASP A 257 17.80 10.64 22.70
CA ASP A 257 18.31 11.66 21.78
C ASP A 257 17.21 12.55 21.17
N ASP A 258 15.95 12.14 21.28
CA ASP A 258 14.83 12.95 20.80
C ASP A 258 14.55 14.16 21.71
N LEU A 259 15.06 14.13 22.96
CA LEU A 259 14.93 15.21 23.93
C LEU A 259 15.81 16.40 23.53
N GLY A 260 15.19 17.45 23.01
CA GLY A 260 15.89 18.65 22.53
C GLY A 260 16.04 18.73 21.02
N THR A 261 15.27 17.92 20.28
CA THR A 261 15.16 18.04 18.82
C THR A 261 14.79 19.48 18.42
N ASP A 262 15.51 20.02 17.43
CA ASP A 262 15.25 21.34 16.88
C ASP A 262 13.83 21.46 16.32
N VAL A 263 13.30 22.68 16.34
CA VAL A 263 11.95 22.95 15.85
C VAL A 263 11.88 22.75 14.32
N LEU A 264 11.05 21.81 13.90
CA LEU A 264 10.79 21.44 12.51
C LEU A 264 9.64 22.26 11.93
N THR A 265 9.92 23.10 10.94
CA THR A 265 8.89 23.85 10.22
C THR A 265 8.51 23.14 8.94
N LEU A 266 7.24 22.71 8.82
CA LEU A 266 6.68 22.08 7.63
C LEU A 266 5.52 22.94 7.11
N PRO A 267 5.78 23.86 6.16
CA PRO A 267 4.86 24.95 5.84
C PRO A 267 3.60 24.50 5.09
N CYS A 268 3.72 23.48 4.24
CA CYS A 268 2.65 22.99 3.37
C CYS A 268 1.91 21.76 3.94
N LEU A 269 2.24 21.33 5.16
CA LEU A 269 1.74 20.09 5.71
C LEU A 269 0.27 20.22 6.10
N GLU A 270 -0.60 19.48 5.42
CA GLU A 270 -2.05 19.48 5.67
C GLU A 270 -2.48 18.34 6.60
N SER A 271 -1.73 17.23 6.62
CA SER A 271 -2.06 16.03 7.39
C SER A 271 -0.81 15.44 8.05
N LEU A 272 -0.86 15.31 9.38
CA LEU A 272 0.20 14.71 10.19
C LEU A 272 -0.39 13.52 10.96
N ALA A 273 0.25 12.36 10.83
CA ALA A 273 -0.08 11.16 11.59
C ALA A 273 1.16 10.70 12.37
N LEU A 274 1.07 10.72 13.70
CA LEU A 274 2.02 10.07 14.58
C LEU A 274 1.42 8.74 15.04
N ASN A 275 2.24 7.72 15.18
CA ASN A 275 1.85 6.42 15.68
C ASN A 275 2.86 5.93 16.73
N ASP A 276 2.33 5.21 17.72
CA ASP A 276 3.07 4.59 18.81
C ASP A 276 3.01 3.06 18.63
N PRO A 277 4.15 2.37 18.41
CA PRO A 277 4.20 0.92 18.30
C PRO A 277 3.93 0.19 19.65
N GLY A 278 3.69 0.93 20.73
CA GLY A 278 3.55 0.43 22.09
C GLY A 278 4.90 0.50 22.82
N HIS A 279 4.85 0.70 24.14
CA HIS A 279 6.00 0.80 25.06
C HIS A 279 6.73 2.14 25.14
N GLN A 280 6.21 3.21 24.54
CA GLN A 280 6.81 4.54 24.59
C GLN A 280 6.49 5.28 25.91
N PRO A 281 7.45 6.04 26.49
CA PRO A 281 7.19 6.98 27.57
C PRO A 281 6.34 8.17 27.11
N LEU A 282 5.78 8.92 28.07
CA LEU A 282 4.99 10.12 27.79
C LEU A 282 5.91 11.26 27.34
N ILE A 283 5.99 11.52 26.04
CA ILE A 283 6.86 12.55 25.46
C ILE A 283 6.07 13.44 24.51
N PRO A 284 6.14 14.78 24.66
CA PRO A 284 5.38 15.72 23.84
C PRO A 284 6.03 15.91 22.46
N TYR A 285 6.13 14.85 21.65
CA TYR A 285 6.72 14.89 20.29
C TYR A 285 6.08 15.96 19.40
N LEU A 286 4.83 16.33 19.67
CA LEU A 286 4.11 17.35 18.94
C LEU A 286 4.76 18.75 19.05
N GLU A 287 5.49 19.04 20.12
CA GLU A 287 6.15 20.33 20.33
C GLU A 287 7.33 20.57 19.37
N ALA A 288 7.89 19.51 18.79
CA ALA A 288 8.95 19.60 17.80
C ALA A 288 8.46 20.20 16.46
N PHE A 289 7.15 20.20 16.20
CA PHE A 289 6.60 20.58 14.90
C PHE A 289 5.99 21.99 14.89
N VAL A 290 6.21 22.72 13.80
CA VAL A 290 5.54 23.97 13.42
C VAL A 290 4.90 23.77 12.05
N THR A 291 3.57 23.67 12.02
CA THR A 291 2.82 23.20 10.83
C THR A 291 1.64 24.12 10.51
N PRO A 292 1.88 25.32 9.95
CA PRO A 292 0.84 26.36 9.83
C PRO A 292 -0.35 25.98 8.94
N ALA A 293 -0.15 25.11 7.95
CA ALA A 293 -1.20 24.63 7.04
C ALA A 293 -1.93 23.37 7.53
N LEU A 294 -1.71 22.92 8.77
CA LEU A 294 -2.23 21.63 9.24
C LEU A 294 -3.74 21.68 9.48
N HIS A 295 -4.46 20.73 8.86
CA HIS A 295 -5.90 20.57 8.99
C HIS A 295 -6.27 19.24 9.67
N ARG A 296 -5.46 18.19 9.49
CA ARG A 296 -5.71 16.86 10.04
C ARG A 296 -4.56 16.40 10.91
N LEU A 297 -4.85 16.06 12.16
CA LEU A 297 -3.88 15.56 13.12
C LEU A 297 -4.33 14.19 13.65
N ARG A 298 -3.48 13.18 13.50
CA ARG A 298 -3.59 11.92 14.22
C ARG A 298 -2.40 11.81 15.17
N VAL A 299 -2.69 11.57 16.44
CA VAL A 299 -1.64 11.52 17.47
C VAL A 299 -2.01 10.50 18.55
N PRO A 300 -1.06 9.65 18.99
CA PRO A 300 -1.25 8.81 20.15
C PRO A 300 -1.32 9.68 21.39
N GLU A 301 -2.23 9.36 22.31
CA GLU A 301 -2.39 10.15 23.54
C GLU A 301 -1.10 10.23 24.37
N ARG A 302 -0.29 9.17 24.31
CA ARG A 302 1.02 9.12 24.95
C ARG A 302 1.98 10.20 24.46
N PHE A 303 1.86 10.59 23.18
CA PHE A 303 2.70 11.63 22.57
C PHE A 303 2.24 13.05 22.92
N LEU A 304 1.17 13.18 23.71
CA LEU A 304 0.70 14.46 24.24
C LEU A 304 1.21 14.72 25.66
N GLY A 305 1.97 13.78 26.25
CA GLY A 305 2.56 13.94 27.57
C GLY A 305 1.55 13.86 28.73
N TYR A 306 1.94 14.43 29.88
CA TYR A 306 1.10 14.44 31.09
C TYR A 306 -0.09 15.41 31.03
N SER A 307 -0.06 16.39 30.13
CA SER A 307 -1.12 17.38 29.95
C SER A 307 -1.60 17.41 28.50
N PRO A 308 -2.41 16.43 28.06
CA PRO A 308 -2.73 16.27 26.65
C PRO A 308 -3.39 17.51 26.01
N ILE A 309 -4.32 18.13 26.74
CA ILE A 309 -5.02 19.33 26.30
C ILE A 309 -4.06 20.53 26.22
N GLY A 310 -3.19 20.70 27.22
CA GLY A 310 -2.20 21.78 27.25
C GLY A 310 -1.21 21.68 26.09
N THR A 311 -0.71 20.48 25.81
CA THR A 311 0.21 20.21 24.69
C THR A 311 -0.45 20.52 23.34
N LEU A 312 -1.70 20.09 23.14
CA LEU A 312 -2.45 20.40 21.91
C LEU A 312 -2.71 21.90 21.75
N GLN A 313 -3.09 22.61 22.81
CA GLN A 313 -3.29 24.07 22.77
C GLN A 313 -1.98 24.82 22.50
N SER A 314 -0.89 24.42 23.15
CA SER A 314 0.46 24.93 22.90
C SER A 314 0.83 24.75 21.43
N PHE A 315 0.66 23.55 20.89
CA PHE A 315 0.93 23.24 19.49
C PHE A 315 0.11 24.08 18.50
N ILE A 316 -1.20 24.22 18.73
CA ILE A 316 -2.09 25.02 17.87
C ILE A 316 -1.67 26.49 17.91
N SER A 317 -1.38 27.03 19.11
CA SER A 317 -0.96 28.43 19.26
C SER A 317 0.41 28.70 18.64
N LYS A 318 1.36 27.77 18.77
CA LYS A 318 2.71 27.85 18.20
C LYS A 318 2.69 27.77 16.68
N SER A 319 1.89 26.86 16.13
CA SER A 319 1.85 26.62 14.67
C SER A 319 0.90 27.57 13.95
N GLY A 320 -0.11 28.12 14.63
CA GLY A 320 -1.19 28.89 13.98
C GLY A 320 -2.13 28.02 13.14
N SER A 321 -2.09 26.69 13.32
CA SER A 321 -2.83 25.72 12.51
C SER A 321 -4.33 25.80 12.74
N LYS A 322 -5.12 25.61 11.67
CA LYS A 322 -6.58 25.52 11.74
C LYS A 322 -7.02 24.06 11.66
N LEU A 323 -6.84 23.33 12.77
CA LEU A 323 -7.22 21.92 12.84
C LEU A 323 -8.73 21.73 12.66
N GLN A 324 -9.11 20.90 11.70
CA GLN A 324 -10.50 20.52 11.39
C GLN A 324 -10.80 19.09 11.86
N ASP A 325 -9.82 18.18 11.76
CA ASP A 325 -9.95 16.78 12.17
C ASP A 325 -8.82 16.41 13.14
N ILE A 326 -9.18 16.00 14.35
CA ILE A 326 -8.27 15.49 15.35
C ILE A 326 -8.67 14.06 15.69
N ARG A 327 -7.74 13.13 15.52
CA ARG A 327 -7.89 11.73 15.91
C ARG A 327 -6.85 11.38 16.98
N ILE A 328 -7.35 11.06 18.17
CA ILE A 328 -6.50 10.63 19.29
C ILE A 328 -6.56 9.09 19.38
N THR A 329 -5.40 8.44 19.38
CA THR A 329 -5.31 6.98 19.48
C THR A 329 -4.75 6.53 20.83
N GLY A 330 -5.26 5.42 21.35
CA GLY A 330 -4.77 4.79 22.59
C GLY A 330 -5.77 4.83 23.74
N ASP A 331 -5.28 4.48 24.93
CA ASP A 331 -6.07 4.51 26.14
C ASP A 331 -6.13 5.91 26.73
N ARG A 332 -7.37 6.35 26.98
CA ARG A 332 -7.67 7.70 27.40
C ARG A 332 -7.28 7.96 28.85
N ALA A 333 -6.34 8.87 29.05
CA ALA A 333 -6.00 9.42 30.36
C ALA A 333 -7.11 10.37 30.84
N LEU A 334 -7.73 11.12 29.91
CA LEU A 334 -8.85 12.03 30.21
C LEU A 334 -10.17 11.58 29.54
N PRO A 335 -11.33 11.77 30.19
CA PRO A 335 -12.63 11.52 29.55
C PRO A 335 -12.84 12.34 28.26
N LYS A 336 -13.58 11.79 27.28
CA LYS A 336 -13.81 12.46 25.96
C LYS A 336 -14.41 13.87 26.11
N THR A 337 -15.19 14.09 27.16
CA THR A 337 -15.89 15.35 27.45
C THR A 337 -14.92 16.51 27.60
N PHE A 338 -13.80 16.32 28.29
CA PHE A 338 -12.77 17.36 28.48
C PHE A 338 -12.15 17.80 27.15
N TYR A 339 -11.86 16.85 26.26
CA TYR A 339 -11.34 17.17 24.92
C TYR A 339 -12.39 17.91 24.07
N ARG A 340 -13.66 17.49 24.11
CA ARG A 340 -14.75 18.17 23.39
C ARG A 340 -14.98 19.60 23.92
N GLU A 341 -14.84 19.81 25.22
CA GLU A 341 -14.97 21.13 25.83
C GLU A 341 -13.81 22.06 25.45
N ALA A 342 -12.59 21.53 25.39
CA ALA A 342 -11.40 22.30 25.02
C ALA A 342 -11.32 22.63 23.52
N PHE A 343 -11.84 21.75 22.64
CA PHE A 343 -11.70 21.85 21.19
C PHE A 343 -13.05 21.95 20.46
N ARG A 344 -13.96 22.80 20.96
CA ARG A 344 -15.31 22.99 20.39
C ARG A 344 -15.33 23.49 18.94
N SER A 345 -14.25 24.11 18.47
CA SER A 345 -14.13 24.65 17.12
C SER A 345 -13.70 23.62 16.08
N VAL A 346 -13.30 22.40 16.51
CA VAL A 346 -12.83 21.34 15.62
C VAL A 346 -14.05 20.57 15.10
N GLU A 347 -14.16 20.44 13.78
CA GLU A 347 -15.31 19.80 13.13
C GLU A 347 -15.42 18.31 13.45
N ARG A 348 -14.28 17.61 13.50
CA ARG A 348 -14.21 16.19 13.80
C ARG A 348 -13.19 15.91 14.90
N LEU A 349 -13.69 15.36 16.01
CA LEU A 349 -12.86 14.85 17.10
C LEU A 349 -13.21 13.37 17.31
N SER A 350 -12.29 12.48 16.95
CA SER A 350 -12.46 11.03 17.01
C SER A 350 -11.43 10.37 17.92
N PHE A 351 -11.82 9.24 18.51
CA PHE A 351 -10.98 8.48 19.42
C PHE A 351 -10.97 7.02 18.99
N SER A 352 -9.78 6.42 18.82
CA SER A 352 -9.64 5.01 18.45
C SER A 352 -8.78 4.28 19.46
N ARG A 353 -9.18 3.06 19.83
CA ARG A 353 -8.32 2.11 20.56
C ARG A 353 -7.36 1.35 19.65
N ARG A 354 -7.64 1.28 18.33
CA ARG A 354 -6.84 0.54 17.37
C ARG A 354 -5.86 1.44 16.62
N TYR A 355 -4.61 0.99 16.54
CA TYR A 355 -3.58 1.50 15.66
C TYR A 355 -3.79 0.94 14.25
N ASN A 356 -4.85 1.35 13.54
CA ASN A 356 -5.03 0.92 12.15
C ASN A 356 -4.18 1.78 11.20
N ASP A 357 -3.55 1.15 10.21
CA ASP A 357 -2.78 1.80 9.15
C ASP A 357 -3.71 2.66 8.26
N TRP A 358 -3.42 3.95 8.14
CA TRP A 358 -4.30 4.92 7.47
C TRP A 358 -4.30 4.79 5.93
N MET A 359 -3.36 4.04 5.32
CA MET A 359 -3.33 3.85 3.87
C MET A 359 -4.57 3.10 3.34
N THR A 360 -5.33 2.40 4.19
CA THR A 360 -6.63 1.80 3.83
C THR A 360 -7.82 2.74 4.02
N CYS A 361 -7.67 3.86 4.75
CA CYS A 361 -8.80 4.71 5.18
C CYS A 361 -9.11 5.89 4.26
N ARG A 362 -8.71 5.87 2.98
CA ARG A 362 -9.26 6.82 2.01
C ARG A 362 -10.72 6.53 1.63
N GLU A 363 -11.27 5.35 1.99
CA GLU A 363 -12.62 4.92 1.60
C GLU A 363 -13.62 4.71 2.76
N ASP A 364 -13.23 4.79 4.03
CA ASP A 364 -14.19 4.64 5.14
C ASP A 364 -14.83 5.97 5.56
N SER A 365 -15.69 6.48 4.68
CA SER A 365 -16.79 7.38 5.06
C SER A 365 -17.98 6.59 5.63
N ALA A 366 -17.72 5.72 6.60
CA ALA A 366 -18.75 5.03 7.36
C ALA A 366 -18.73 5.52 8.80
N ILE A 367 -19.82 6.19 9.16
CA ILE A 367 -20.17 6.66 10.50
C ILE A 367 -20.24 5.43 11.40
N GLU A 368 -19.25 5.20 12.27
CA GLU A 368 -19.45 4.36 13.44
C GLU A 368 -20.28 5.16 14.45
N SER A 369 -21.57 4.87 14.46
CA SER A 369 -22.52 5.31 15.48
C SER A 369 -22.10 4.79 16.85
N ASP A 370 -22.01 5.70 17.82
CA ASP A 370 -21.87 5.42 19.25
C ASP A 370 -22.92 4.38 19.69
N SER A 371 -22.47 3.17 20.03
CA SER A 371 -23.23 2.26 20.89
C SER A 371 -22.63 2.33 22.29
N ASP A 372 -23.14 3.25 23.10
CA ASP A 372 -23.05 3.20 24.56
C ASP A 372 -23.83 1.96 25.03
N SER A 373 -23.12 0.89 25.40
CA SER A 373 -23.69 -0.16 26.25
C SER A 373 -23.33 0.14 27.70
N SER A 374 -24.18 0.94 28.33
CA SER A 374 -24.36 0.98 29.79
C SER A 374 -25.50 0.02 30.17
N GLY A 375 -25.33 -0.69 31.29
CA GLY A 375 -26.29 -1.65 31.83
C GLY A 375 -25.54 -2.77 32.56
N ALA A 376 -24.98 -2.49 33.75
CA ALA A 376 -25.65 -2.48 35.05
C ALA A 376 -25.72 -3.89 35.65
N GLU A 377 -25.03 -4.03 36.78
CA GLU A 377 -25.10 -5.12 37.74
C GLU A 377 -26.54 -5.34 38.22
N GLU A 378 -26.99 -6.60 38.24
CA GLU A 378 -27.59 -7.26 39.42
C GLU A 378 -27.47 -8.79 39.27
#